data_AF-A0AA38SUD5-F1
#
_entry.id   AF-A0AA38SUD5-F1
#
_cell.length_a   1.000
_cell.length_b   1.000
_cell.length_c   1.000
_cell.angle_alpha   90.00
_cell.angle_beta   90.00
_cell.angle_gamma   90.00
#
_symmetry.space_group_name_H-M   'P 1'
#
loop_
_entity.id
_entity.type
_entity.pdbx_description
1 polymer ?
#
loop_
_entity_poly.entity_id
_entity_poly.type
_entity_poly.pdbx_seq_one_letter_code
_entity_poly.pdbx_strand_id
1 'polypeptide(L)'
;MPNDQRKGFEHGPHVPTSIIPSVAATENTPAVQERSFVKLVANWSDEDRRLVNIDTKARSLIAMSLPDEVFHSISKLKIAKKIWDTLCLQ
;
A
#
# COMPACT_ATOMS: atom_id res chain seq x y z
N MET A 1 -17.83 11.47 -6.12
CA MET A 1 -16.73 11.63 -5.14
C MET A 1 -15.42 11.24 -5.81
N PRO A 2 -14.54 12.17 -6.24
CA PRO A 2 -13.33 11.76 -6.94
C PRO A 2 -12.09 11.74 -6.04
N ASN A 3 -11.35 10.64 -6.16
CA ASN A 3 -9.93 10.47 -5.92
C ASN A 3 -9.39 10.57 -4.49
N ASP A 4 -9.52 9.46 -3.77
CA ASP A 4 -8.49 9.01 -2.81
C ASP A 4 -7.31 8.34 -3.54
N GLN A 5 -6.78 8.99 -4.58
CA GLN A 5 -5.58 8.53 -5.31
C GLN A 5 -4.28 9.15 -4.74
N ARG A 6 -4.36 9.94 -3.67
CA ARG A 6 -3.22 10.67 -3.11
C ARG A 6 -2.51 9.98 -1.93
N LYS A 7 -2.96 8.80 -1.50
CA LYS A 7 -2.37 8.08 -0.35
C LYS A 7 -1.33 7.01 -0.70
N GLY A 8 -0.91 6.93 -1.97
CA GLY A 8 -0.05 5.85 -2.45
C GLY A 8 1.45 5.99 -2.20
N PHE A 9 1.94 7.10 -1.65
CA PHE A 9 3.40 7.38 -1.62
C PHE A 9 3.99 7.63 -0.24
N GLU A 10 3.19 7.69 0.83
CA GLU A 10 3.74 7.90 2.18
C GLU A 10 4.34 6.61 2.77
N HIS A 11 3.93 5.43 2.31
CA HIS A 11 4.29 4.14 2.93
C HIS A 11 5.04 3.12 2.04
N GLY A 12 5.37 3.46 0.79
CA GLY A 12 5.79 2.46 -0.22
C GLY A 12 4.59 1.66 -0.76
N PRO A 13 4.75 0.62 -1.59
CA PRO A 13 3.60 -0.11 -2.13
C PRO A 13 2.86 -0.93 -1.07
N HIS A 14 3.52 -1.29 0.04
CA HIS A 14 2.97 -2.21 0.99
C HIS A 14 2.01 -1.43 1.86
N VAL A 15 0.75 -1.57 1.53
CA VAL A 15 -0.36 -1.06 2.31
C VAL A 15 -1.01 -2.27 2.95
N PRO A 16 -0.81 -2.51 4.26
CA PRO A 16 -1.43 -3.64 4.93
C PRO A 16 -2.95 -3.62 4.76
N THR A 17 -3.51 -4.63 4.09
CA THR A 17 -4.95 -4.79 3.88
C THR A 17 -5.48 -6.01 4.61
N SER A 18 -6.76 -5.95 4.98
CA SER A 18 -7.50 -7.11 5.47
C SER A 18 -8.75 -7.34 4.63
N ILE A 19 -9.25 -8.57 4.64
CA ILE A 19 -10.42 -8.99 3.88
C ILE A 19 -11.54 -9.29 4.88
N ILE A 20 -12.72 -8.73 4.62
CA ILE A 20 -13.95 -9.23 5.21
C ILE A 20 -14.50 -10.26 4.23
N PRO A 21 -14.55 -11.56 4.61
CA PRO A 21 -15.01 -12.61 3.71
C PRO A 21 -16.48 -12.45 3.37
N SER A 22 -16.89 -12.98 2.22
CA SER A 22 -18.30 -13.02 1.86
C SER A 22 -19.08 -13.94 2.81
N VAL A 23 -20.29 -13.50 3.18
CA VAL A 23 -21.24 -14.29 3.97
C VAL A 23 -22.53 -14.44 3.18
N ALA A 24 -23.00 -15.67 2.99
CA ALA A 24 -24.25 -15.96 2.31
C ALA A 24 -25.46 -15.43 3.10
N ALA A 25 -26.57 -15.15 2.40
CA ALA A 25 -27.81 -14.76 3.06
C ALA A 25 -28.35 -15.91 3.93
N THR A 26 -28.94 -15.56 5.07
CA THR A 26 -29.74 -16.48 5.87
C THR A 26 -31.20 -15.99 5.87
N GLU A 27 -32.14 -16.74 6.47
CA GLU A 27 -33.56 -16.35 6.52
C GLU A 27 -33.78 -14.94 7.10
N ASN A 28 -32.86 -14.47 7.95
CA ASN A 28 -33.02 -13.24 8.74
C ASN A 28 -31.98 -12.17 8.40
N THR A 29 -30.97 -12.48 7.58
CA THR A 29 -29.89 -11.52 7.24
C THR A 29 -29.49 -11.57 5.77
N PRO A 30 -29.29 -10.40 5.12
CA PRO A 30 -28.89 -10.33 3.72
C PRO A 30 -27.43 -10.76 3.51
N ALA A 31 -27.11 -11.20 2.30
CA ALA A 31 -25.76 -11.58 1.93
C ALA A 31 -24.79 -10.40 2.01
N VAL A 32 -23.60 -10.63 2.56
CA VAL A 32 -22.49 -9.69 2.61
C VAL A 32 -21.45 -10.09 1.57
N GLN A 33 -21.13 -9.20 0.64
CA GLN A 33 -20.07 -9.43 -0.33
C GLN A 33 -18.70 -9.27 0.31
N GLU A 34 -17.70 -9.97 -0.24
CA GLU A 34 -16.31 -9.78 0.15
C GLU A 34 -15.87 -8.33 -0.06
N ARG A 35 -15.16 -7.77 0.92
CA ARG A 35 -14.55 -6.45 0.79
C ARG A 35 -13.16 -6.40 1.40
N SER A 36 -12.22 -5.82 0.67
CA SER A 36 -10.89 -5.47 1.18
C SER A 36 -10.88 -4.07 1.78
N PHE A 37 -10.14 -3.86 2.86
CA PHE A 37 -9.91 -2.54 3.44
C PHE A 37 -8.48 -2.40 3.95
N VAL A 38 -7.98 -1.16 4.01
CA VAL A 38 -6.67 -0.85 4.57
C VAL A 38 -6.74 -0.95 6.09
N LYS A 39 -5.81 -1.72 6.69
CA LYS A 39 -5.70 -1.86 8.14
C LYS A 39 -5.27 -0.55 8.78
N LEU A 40 -5.84 -0.23 9.94
CA LEU A 40 -5.32 0.81 10.82
C LEU A 40 -3.93 0.41 11.33
N VAL A 41 -3.03 1.37 11.53
CA VAL A 41 -1.66 1.15 12.03
C VAL A 41 -1.63 0.38 13.35
N ALA A 42 -2.63 0.59 14.20
CA ALA A 42 -2.80 -0.13 15.47
C ALA A 42 -3.03 -1.64 15.27
N ASN A 43 -3.57 -2.04 14.11
CA ASN A 43 -3.93 -3.42 13.78
C ASN A 43 -2.90 -4.10 12.86
N TRP A 44 -1.75 -3.47 12.64
CA TRP A 44 -0.67 -4.06 11.85
C TRP A 44 -0.02 -5.20 12.61
N SER A 45 0.11 -6.35 11.96
CA SER A 45 0.94 -7.45 12.44
C SER A 45 2.42 -7.07 12.44
N ASP A 46 3.26 -7.91 13.05
CA ASP A 46 4.72 -7.73 12.99
C ASP A 46 5.25 -7.82 11.55
N GLU A 47 4.64 -8.67 10.72
CA GLU A 47 5.01 -8.78 9.30
C GLU A 47 4.55 -7.56 8.50
N ASP A 48 3.34 -7.04 8.75
CA ASP A 48 2.87 -5.78 8.14
C ASP A 48 3.87 -4.64 8.47
N ARG A 49 4.30 -4.53 9.73
CA ARG A 49 5.29 -3.54 10.19
C ARG A 49 6.65 -3.74 9.52
N ARG A 50 7.10 -4.99 9.42
CA ARG A 50 8.37 -5.33 8.79
C ARG A 50 8.39 -4.91 7.32
N LEU A 51 7.34 -5.22 6.56
CA LEU A 51 7.25 -4.89 5.14
C LEU A 51 7.19 -3.37 4.93
N VAL A 52 6.37 -2.64 5.70
CA VAL A 52 6.35 -1.17 5.65
C VAL A 52 7.72 -0.57 5.99
N ASN A 53 8.46 -1.15 6.94
CA ASN A 53 9.79 -0.68 7.30
C ASN A 53 10.83 -0.94 6.19
N ILE A 54 10.76 -2.08 5.51
CA ILE A 54 11.60 -2.37 4.34
C ILE A 54 11.31 -1.34 3.24
N ASP A 55 10.04 -1.09 2.97
CA ASP A 55 9.60 -0.11 1.99
C ASP A 55 10.11 1.31 2.31
N THR A 56 10.01 1.69 3.58
CA THR A 56 10.53 2.97 4.06
C THR A 56 12.03 3.09 3.85
N LYS A 57 12.80 2.04 4.16
CA LYS A 57 14.26 2.02 3.99
C LYS A 57 14.67 2.10 2.53
N ALA A 58 14.05 1.32 1.65
CA ALA A 58 14.38 1.37 0.22
C ALA A 58 13.99 2.72 -0.40
N ARG A 59 12.88 3.34 0.03
CA ARG A 59 12.56 4.73 -0.36
C ARG A 59 13.65 5.71 0.07
N SER A 60 14.13 5.62 1.31
CA SER A 60 15.21 6.49 1.81
C SER A 60 16.51 6.29 1.04
N LEU A 61 16.87 5.05 0.72
CA LEU A 61 18.05 4.75 -0.11
C LEU A 61 17.94 5.36 -1.50
N ILE A 62 16.78 5.23 -2.15
CA ILE A 62 16.53 5.83 -3.47
C ILE A 62 16.61 7.37 -3.38
N ALA A 63 16.01 7.97 -2.35
CA ALA A 63 16.07 9.41 -2.13
C ALA A 63 17.50 9.92 -1.95
N MET A 64 18.34 9.20 -1.21
CA MET A 64 19.76 9.57 -1.02
C MET A 64 20.62 9.35 -2.26
N SER A 65 20.22 8.43 -3.14
CA SER A 65 21.00 8.05 -4.33
C SER A 65 20.73 8.95 -5.54
N LEU A 66 19.71 9.79 -5.48
CA LEU A 66 19.25 10.62 -6.59
C LEU A 66 19.31 12.11 -6.22
N PRO A 67 19.59 13.00 -7.18
CA PRO A 67 19.37 14.42 -6.98
C PRO A 67 17.90 14.70 -6.63
N ASP A 68 17.66 15.66 -5.74
CA ASP A 68 16.32 15.97 -5.21
C ASP A 68 15.29 16.21 -6.32
N GLU A 69 15.67 16.90 -7.40
CA GLU A 69 14.82 17.17 -8.56
C GLU A 69 14.37 15.88 -9.27
N VAL A 70 15.27 14.90 -9.39
CA VAL A 70 15.02 13.60 -10.01
C VAL A 70 14.12 12.76 -9.11
N PHE A 71 14.42 12.70 -7.81
CA PHE A 71 13.59 12.01 -6.84
C PHE A 71 12.17 12.58 -6.77
N HIS A 72 12.05 13.91 -6.71
CA HIS A 72 10.78 14.61 -6.65
C HIS A 72 9.95 14.37 -7.93
N SER A 73 10.60 14.34 -9.09
CA SER A 73 9.96 14.00 -10.36
C SER A 73 9.44 12.55 -10.37
N ILE A 74 10.27 11.59 -9.96
CA ILE A 74 9.88 10.16 -9.90
C ILE A 74 8.75 9.93 -8.91
N SER A 75 8.80 10.53 -7.72
CA SER A 75 7.77 10.36 -6.68
C SER A 75 6.36 10.80 -7.09
N LYS A 76 6.24 11.66 -8.12
CA LYS A 76 4.97 12.11 -8.68
C LYS A 76 4.46 11.25 -9.83
N LEU A 77 5.31 10.38 -10.39
CA LEU A 77 4.95 9.56 -11.54
C LEU A 77 4.31 8.24 -11.08
N LYS A 78 3.25 7.81 -11.78
CA LYS A 78 2.69 6.44 -11.64
C LYS A 78 3.73 5.34 -11.92
N ILE A 79 4.85 5.69 -12.55
CA ILE A 79 6.00 4.82 -12.81
C ILE A 79 6.73 4.43 -11.52
N ALA A 80 6.73 5.26 -10.47
CA ALA A 80 7.36 4.90 -9.19
C ALA A 80 6.76 3.64 -8.57
N LYS A 81 5.43 3.46 -8.68
CA LYS A 81 4.75 2.22 -8.27
C LYS A 81 5.24 1.03 -9.11
N LYS A 82 5.39 1.18 -10.43
CA LYS A 82 5.91 0.12 -11.30
C LYS A 82 7.38 -0.23 -11.03
N ILE A 83 8.23 0.78 -10.81
CA ILE A 83 9.63 0.58 -10.42
C ILE A 83 9.67 -0.25 -9.15
N TRP A 84 8.81 0.10 -8.20
CA TRP A 84 8.70 -0.63 -6.96
C TRP A 84 8.21 -2.08 -7.15
N ASP A 85 7.10 -2.28 -7.86
CA ASP A 85 6.56 -3.61 -8.14
C ASP A 85 7.61 -4.50 -8.83
N THR A 86 8.51 -3.92 -9.63
CA THR A 86 9.62 -4.62 -10.30
C THR A 86 10.75 -5.00 -9.33
N LEU A 87 11.07 -4.15 -8.35
CA LEU A 87 12.10 -4.42 -7.34
C LEU A 87 11.67 -5.49 -6.32
N CYS A 88 10.38 -5.58 -6.01
CA CYS A 88 9.83 -6.57 -5.08
C CYS A 88 9.64 -7.98 -5.66
N LEU A 89 9.81 -8.16 -6.97
CA LEU A 89 9.66 -9.45 -7.66
C LEU A 89 10.98 -10.24 -7.80
N GLN A 90 12.04 -9.86 -7.07
CA GLN A 90 13.32 -10.58 -7.07
C GLN A 90 13.49 -11.50 -5.86
#